data_AF-A0A2T9JU39-F1
#
_entry.id   AF-A0A2T9JU39-F1
#
_cell.length_a   1.000
_cell.length_b   1.000
_cell.length_c   1.000
_cell.angle_alpha   90.00
_cell.angle_beta   90.00
_cell.angle_gamma   90.00
#
_symmetry.space_group_name_H-M   'P 1'
#
loop_
_entity.id
_entity.type
_entity.pdbx_description
1 polymer ?
#
loop_
_entity_poly.entity_id
_entity_poly.type
_entity_poly.pdbx_seq_one_letter_code
_entity_poly.pdbx_strand_id
1 'polypeptide(L)'
;MLRSISLGTVAAALCLAACAPEVPPDPKPSDGFTGAEKVAVDEVFSIVSGTFPEPQEVLFRDPLVSDVEGEGRFVCLDAAMPGDRWTGFVATRAKNEEAYHVVREADALSPKARPQCRALVLKYLGEQDVDWYEAEVAYNKAGCAHLDTSYWEAWKMACNGKITRPATTPKPAA
;
A
#
# COMPACT_ATOMS: atom_id res chain seq x y z
N MET A 1 -66.64 -29.45 -37.44
CA MET A 1 -65.73 -30.45 -36.86
C MET A 1 -64.37 -29.80 -36.66
N LEU A 2 -63.86 -29.87 -35.42
CA LEU A 2 -62.46 -29.88 -34.93
C LEU A 2 -61.34 -29.49 -35.94
N ARG A 3 -60.35 -28.64 -35.60
CA ARG A 3 -59.43 -28.74 -34.46
C ARG A 3 -58.59 -27.45 -34.30
N SER A 4 -58.37 -27.05 -33.06
CA SER A 4 -57.36 -26.08 -32.61
C SER A 4 -55.94 -26.64 -32.75
N ILE A 5 -54.93 -25.81 -33.06
CA ILE A 5 -53.57 -25.90 -32.49
C ILE A 5 -53.02 -24.48 -32.32
N SER A 6 -52.80 -24.11 -31.06
CA SER A 6 -52.05 -22.96 -30.59
C SER A 6 -50.56 -23.11 -30.92
N LEU A 7 -49.93 -22.07 -31.47
CA LEU A 7 -48.47 -21.91 -31.43
C LEU A 7 -48.17 -20.74 -30.49
N GLY A 8 -47.55 -21.11 -29.36
CA GLY A 8 -47.29 -20.24 -28.23
C GLY A 8 -46.16 -19.24 -28.44
N THR A 9 -46.31 -18.12 -27.74
CA THR A 9 -45.33 -17.58 -26.79
C THR A 9 -43.85 -17.89 -27.05
N VAL A 10 -43.10 -16.89 -27.55
CA VAL A 10 -41.87 -16.39 -26.90
C VAL A 10 -41.74 -14.89 -27.20
N ALA A 11 -42.49 -14.07 -26.46
CA ALA A 11 -42.23 -12.64 -26.34
C ALA A 11 -42.14 -12.34 -24.84
N ALA A 12 -40.93 -12.43 -24.28
CA ALA A 12 -40.51 -11.80 -23.03
C ALA A 12 -39.17 -12.43 -22.56
N ALA A 13 -38.05 -11.94 -23.08
CA ALA A 13 -36.74 -12.20 -22.48
C ALA A 13 -35.80 -10.98 -22.62
N LEU A 14 -36.36 -9.76 -22.64
CA LEU A 14 -35.58 -8.51 -22.79
C LEU A 14 -35.68 -7.57 -21.58
N CYS A 15 -36.24 -8.00 -20.45
CA CYS A 15 -36.49 -7.13 -19.29
C CYS A 15 -35.78 -7.51 -17.98
N LEU A 16 -34.67 -8.27 -18.01
CA LEU A 16 -33.93 -8.61 -16.79
C LEU A 16 -32.51 -8.02 -16.69
N ALA A 17 -32.10 -7.16 -17.63
CA ALA A 17 -30.76 -6.55 -17.59
C ALA A 17 -30.69 -5.20 -16.84
N ALA A 18 -31.73 -4.80 -16.12
CA ALA A 18 -31.79 -3.47 -15.48
C ALA A 18 -31.50 -3.46 -13.96
N CYS A 19 -31.27 -4.62 -13.33
CA CYS A 19 -30.91 -4.68 -11.92
C CYS A 19 -29.84 -5.77 -11.68
N ALA A 20 -28.73 -5.73 -12.42
CA ALA A 20 -27.51 -6.28 -11.84
C ALA A 20 -27.11 -5.27 -10.75
N PRO A 21 -27.04 -5.66 -9.46
CA PRO A 21 -26.48 -4.76 -8.45
C PRO A 21 -25.09 -4.36 -8.94
N GLU A 22 -24.86 -3.06 -9.08
CA GLU A 22 -23.53 -2.54 -9.38
C GLU A 22 -22.57 -3.18 -8.38
N VAL A 23 -21.53 -3.87 -8.90
CA VAL A 23 -20.48 -4.41 -8.06
C VAL A 23 -19.95 -3.22 -7.26
N PRO A 24 -20.01 -3.26 -5.91
CA PRO A 24 -19.49 -2.17 -5.10
C PRO A 24 -18.06 -1.88 -5.57
N PRO A 25 -17.70 -0.60 -5.73
CA PRO A 25 -16.33 -0.27 -6.10
C PRO A 25 -15.38 -0.91 -5.08
N ASP A 26 -14.23 -1.37 -5.55
CA ASP A 26 -13.25 -1.96 -4.66
C ASP A 26 -12.91 -0.99 -3.51
N PRO A 27 -12.81 -1.51 -2.27
CA PRO A 27 -12.56 -0.66 -1.12
C PRO A 27 -11.24 0.08 -1.32
N LYS A 28 -11.30 1.41 -1.19
CA LYS A 28 -10.10 2.22 -1.25
C LYS A 28 -9.25 1.91 -0.02
N PRO A 29 -7.92 1.86 -0.15
CA PRO A 29 -7.12 1.55 1.03
C PRO A 29 -7.15 2.66 2.12
N SER A 30 -7.71 3.84 1.83
CA SER A 30 -8.04 4.88 2.82
C SER A 30 -9.37 4.66 3.56
N ASP A 31 -10.19 3.68 3.17
CA ASP A 31 -11.52 3.44 3.77
C ASP A 31 -11.46 2.93 5.21
N GLY A 32 -10.32 2.40 5.64
CA GLY A 32 -10.06 2.04 7.04
C GLY A 32 -9.66 3.24 7.93
N PHE A 33 -9.53 4.45 7.38
CA PHE A 33 -9.14 5.66 8.11
C PHE A 33 -10.30 6.65 8.18
N THR A 34 -10.22 7.58 9.14
CA THR A 34 -11.20 8.68 9.29
C THR A 34 -10.47 10.02 9.33
N GLY A 35 -11.21 11.13 9.27
CA GLY A 35 -10.67 12.47 9.49
C GLY A 35 -9.43 12.80 8.65
N ALA A 36 -8.41 13.34 9.32
CA ALA A 36 -7.19 13.82 8.68
C ALA A 36 -6.29 12.68 8.18
N GLU A 37 -6.38 11.48 8.76
CA GLU A 37 -5.64 10.31 8.29
C GLU A 37 -6.16 9.82 6.95
N LYS A 38 -7.50 9.81 6.77
CA LYS A 38 -8.09 9.43 5.47
C LYS A 38 -7.62 10.35 4.35
N VAL A 39 -7.65 11.67 4.59
CA VAL A 39 -7.18 12.68 3.62
C VAL A 39 -5.71 12.48 3.27
N ALA A 40 -4.85 12.26 4.27
CA ALA A 40 -3.43 12.01 4.04
C ALA A 40 -3.19 10.75 3.18
N VAL A 41 -3.93 9.67 3.44
CA VAL A 41 -3.81 8.43 2.67
C VAL A 41 -4.31 8.63 1.23
N ASP A 42 -5.42 9.33 1.03
CA ASP A 42 -5.95 9.64 -0.32
C ASP A 42 -4.97 10.50 -1.13
N GLU A 43 -4.39 11.54 -0.53
CA GLU A 43 -3.38 12.40 -1.16
C GLU A 43 -2.15 11.59 -1.59
N VAL A 44 -1.61 10.77 -0.69
CA VAL A 44 -0.41 9.97 -0.96
C VAL A 44 -0.68 8.89 -1.99
N PHE A 45 -1.86 8.27 -2.01
CA PHE A 45 -2.20 7.29 -3.04
C PHE A 45 -2.26 7.92 -4.42
N SER A 46 -2.82 9.13 -4.54
CA SER A 46 -2.84 9.85 -5.81
C SER A 46 -1.42 10.19 -6.31
N ILE A 47 -0.50 10.53 -5.40
CA ILE A 47 0.89 10.82 -5.75
C ILE A 47 1.59 9.53 -6.20
N VAL A 48 1.48 8.45 -5.41
CA VAL A 48 2.15 7.18 -5.69
C VAL A 48 1.62 6.54 -6.95
N SER A 49 0.30 6.50 -7.17
CA SER A 49 -0.28 5.92 -8.38
C SER A 49 0.20 6.64 -9.64
N GLY A 50 0.35 7.97 -9.59
CA GLY A 50 0.91 8.78 -10.68
C GLY A 50 2.36 8.47 -11.05
N THR A 51 3.08 7.66 -10.26
CA THR A 51 4.45 7.21 -10.59
C THR A 51 4.48 5.92 -11.42
N PHE A 52 3.33 5.26 -11.60
CA PHE A 52 3.19 4.03 -12.39
C PHE A 52 2.67 4.35 -13.80
N PRO A 53 2.93 3.48 -14.80
CA PRO A 53 2.46 3.69 -16.16
C PRO A 53 0.92 3.69 -16.28
N GLU A 54 0.23 2.94 -15.42
CA GLU A 54 -1.23 2.82 -15.40
C GLU A 54 -1.76 3.10 -13.98
N PRO A 55 -1.90 4.37 -13.58
CA PRO A 55 -2.25 4.76 -12.21
C PRO A 55 -3.53 4.12 -11.66
N GLN A 56 -4.50 3.83 -12.54
CA GLN A 56 -5.78 3.22 -12.19
C GLN A 56 -5.69 1.73 -11.85
N GLU A 57 -4.62 1.05 -12.22
CA GLU A 57 -4.42 -0.38 -11.98
C GLU A 57 -3.53 -0.66 -10.76
N VAL A 58 -2.98 0.39 -10.15
CA VAL A 58 -2.06 0.26 -9.03
C VAL A 58 -2.78 -0.34 -7.82
N LEU A 59 -2.25 -1.46 -7.35
CA LEU A 59 -2.67 -2.12 -6.13
C LEU A 59 -1.89 -1.53 -4.96
N PHE A 60 -2.57 -1.36 -3.84
CA PHE A 60 -2.02 -0.81 -2.60
C PHE A 60 -2.29 -1.75 -1.43
N ARG A 61 -1.37 -1.78 -0.46
CA ARG A 61 -1.58 -2.50 0.80
C ARG A 61 -0.83 -1.88 1.96
N ASP A 62 -1.19 -2.35 3.16
CA ASP A 62 -0.58 -2.00 4.44
C ASP A 62 -0.38 -0.49 4.68
N PRO A 63 -1.36 0.37 4.33
CA PRO A 63 -1.23 1.80 4.59
C PRO A 63 -1.14 2.06 6.09
N LEU A 64 -0.31 3.02 6.47
CA LEU A 64 -0.15 3.47 7.84
C LEU A 64 0.15 4.97 7.87
N VAL A 65 -0.35 5.64 8.90
CA VAL A 65 -0.08 7.07 9.14
C VAL A 65 0.71 7.18 10.44
N SER A 66 1.71 8.05 10.45
CA SER A 66 2.54 8.31 11.62
C SER A 66 2.75 9.81 11.78
N ASP A 67 2.44 10.33 12.95
CA ASP A 67 2.71 11.73 13.31
C ASP A 67 3.92 11.74 14.24
N VAL A 68 5.04 12.27 13.75
CA VAL A 68 6.29 12.38 14.50
C VAL A 68 6.45 13.82 14.97
N GLU A 69 6.60 14.00 16.28
CA GLU A 69 6.75 15.32 16.87
C GLU A 69 8.01 16.02 16.32
N GLY A 70 7.85 17.28 15.89
CA GLY A 70 8.94 18.06 15.28
C GLY A 70 9.17 17.80 13.78
N GLU A 71 8.89 16.58 13.30
CA GLU A 71 9.17 16.16 11.90
C GLU A 71 7.95 16.28 10.99
N GLY A 72 6.73 16.06 11.51
CA GLY A 72 5.49 16.18 10.76
C GLY A 72 4.79 14.84 10.53
N ARG A 73 4.04 14.75 9.43
CA ARG A 73 3.20 13.59 9.13
C ARG A 73 3.82 12.72 8.05
N PHE A 74 3.75 11.42 8.28
CA PHE A 74 4.21 10.40 7.36
C PHE A 74 3.07 9.46 6.99
N VAL A 75 3.12 8.96 5.75
CA VAL A 75 2.28 7.86 5.28
C VAL A 75 3.20 6.81 4.69
N CYS A 76 3.10 5.58 5.16
CA CYS A 76 3.82 4.46 4.55
C CYS A 76 2.82 3.46 3.96
N LEU A 77 3.20 2.84 2.85
CA LEU A 77 2.39 1.85 2.15
C LEU A 77 3.27 0.98 1.25
N ASP A 78 2.72 -0.12 0.78
CA ASP A 78 3.28 -0.85 -0.35
C ASP A 78 2.37 -0.66 -1.58
N ALA A 79 2.96 -0.54 -2.78
CA ALA A 79 2.22 -0.51 -4.04
C ALA A 79 2.87 -1.39 -5.13
N ALA A 80 2.06 -1.86 -6.08
CA ALA A 80 2.49 -2.64 -7.23
C ALA A 80 1.48 -2.58 -8.37
N MET A 81 1.94 -2.81 -9.60
CA MET A 81 1.06 -3.22 -10.70
C MET A 81 0.60 -4.68 -10.52
N PRO A 82 -0.51 -5.10 -11.14
CA PRO A 82 -0.90 -6.50 -11.15
C PRO A 82 0.21 -7.41 -11.69
N GLY A 83 0.60 -8.43 -10.91
CA GLY A 83 1.68 -9.36 -11.27
C GLY A 83 3.10 -8.89 -10.92
N ASP A 84 3.27 -7.64 -10.49
CA ASP A 84 4.57 -7.09 -10.11
C ASP A 84 4.93 -7.31 -8.64
N ARG A 85 6.20 -7.03 -8.32
CA ARG A 85 6.70 -7.00 -6.95
C ARG A 85 6.15 -5.80 -6.17
N TRP A 86 5.64 -6.06 -4.98
CA TRP A 86 5.34 -5.04 -3.97
C TRP A 86 6.56 -4.20 -3.62
N THR A 87 6.43 -2.88 -3.84
CA THR A 87 7.45 -1.89 -3.54
C THR A 87 6.95 -0.98 -2.42
N GLY A 88 7.79 -0.75 -1.41
CA GLY A 88 7.50 0.15 -0.31
C GLY A 88 7.63 1.62 -0.69
N PHE A 89 6.78 2.45 -0.11
CA PHE A 89 6.80 3.89 -0.23
C PHE A 89 6.70 4.54 1.15
N VAL A 90 7.48 5.59 1.37
CA VAL A 90 7.37 6.48 2.53
C VAL A 90 7.13 7.89 2.01
N ALA A 91 5.95 8.42 2.32
CA ALA A 91 5.59 9.79 2.01
C ALA A 91 5.73 10.65 3.28
N THR A 92 6.42 11.78 3.16
CA THR A 92 6.65 12.72 4.26
C THR A 92 6.08 14.09 3.89
N ARG A 93 5.38 14.72 4.81
CA ARG A 93 5.00 16.12 4.73
C ARG A 93 5.49 16.84 5.98
N ALA A 94 6.49 17.69 5.81
CA ALA A 94 6.99 18.51 6.91
C ALA A 94 5.87 19.43 7.42
N LYS A 95 5.94 19.84 8.69
CA LYS A 95 4.86 20.59 9.37
C LYS A 95 4.41 21.87 8.65
N ASN A 96 5.27 22.47 7.82
CA ASN A 96 5.01 23.72 7.10
C ASN A 96 4.97 23.55 5.57
N GLU A 97 4.93 22.32 5.07
CA GLU A 97 4.86 22.03 3.64
C GLU A 97 3.44 21.68 3.22
N GLU A 98 3.07 22.10 2.01
CA GLU A 98 1.75 21.81 1.45
C GLU A 98 1.69 20.42 0.78
N ALA A 99 2.82 19.89 0.33
CA ALA A 99 2.90 18.66 -0.45
C ALA A 99 3.65 17.54 0.26
N TYR A 100 3.33 16.29 -0.09
CA TYR A 100 4.10 15.13 0.32
C TYR A 100 5.29 14.91 -0.61
N HIS A 101 6.45 14.61 -0.02
CA HIS A 101 7.62 14.07 -0.70
C HIS A 101 7.64 12.55 -0.54
N VAL A 102 7.84 11.81 -1.62
CA VAL A 102 7.75 10.33 -1.62
C VAL A 102 9.13 9.72 -1.87
N VAL A 103 9.53 8.82 -0.97
CA VAL A 103 10.70 7.94 -1.10
C VAL A 103 10.21 6.55 -1.48
N ARG A 104 10.77 5.97 -2.55
CA ARG A 104 10.43 4.65 -3.08
C ARG A 104 11.55 3.66 -2.78
N GLU A 105 11.21 2.47 -2.29
CA GLU A 105 12.14 1.35 -2.08
C GLU A 105 12.76 0.92 -3.42
N ALA A 106 14.07 1.13 -3.58
CA ALA A 106 14.81 0.77 -4.79
C ALA A 106 15.53 -0.57 -4.72
N ASP A 107 15.66 -1.17 -3.53
CA ASP A 107 16.27 -2.50 -3.38
C ASP A 107 15.36 -3.62 -3.91
N ALA A 108 15.94 -4.80 -4.13
CA ALA A 108 15.25 -5.98 -4.65
C ALA A 108 15.07 -7.07 -3.59
N LEU A 109 14.61 -6.71 -2.39
CA LEU A 109 14.40 -7.70 -1.32
C LEU A 109 13.31 -8.71 -1.68
N SER A 110 13.59 -9.98 -1.37
CA SER A 110 12.57 -11.03 -1.44
C SER A 110 11.48 -10.80 -0.39
N PRO A 111 10.23 -11.24 -0.63
CA PRO A 111 9.16 -11.14 0.36
C PRO A 111 9.50 -11.77 1.73
N LYS A 112 10.32 -12.82 1.73
CA LYS A 112 10.79 -13.50 2.94
C LYS A 112 11.85 -12.68 3.71
N ALA A 113 12.67 -11.90 3.01
CA ALA A 113 13.73 -11.10 3.60
C ALA A 113 13.18 -9.82 4.27
N ARG A 114 12.14 -9.18 3.69
CA ARG A 114 11.63 -7.88 4.17
C ARG A 114 11.36 -7.82 5.68
N PRO A 115 10.69 -8.80 6.33
CA PRO A 115 10.48 -8.77 7.79
C PRO A 115 11.80 -8.86 8.59
N GLN A 116 12.77 -9.63 8.10
CA GLN A 116 14.08 -9.76 8.74
C GLN A 116 14.88 -8.46 8.59
N CYS A 117 14.88 -7.87 7.38
CA CYS A 117 15.56 -6.59 7.13
C CYS A 117 14.99 -5.46 7.99
N ARG A 118 13.66 -5.41 8.17
CA ARG A 118 13.01 -4.47 9.10
C ARG A 118 13.60 -4.57 10.51
N ALA A 119 13.70 -5.77 11.07
CA ALA A 119 14.27 -5.97 12.41
C ALA A 119 15.74 -5.55 12.50
N LEU A 120 16.54 -5.85 11.48
CA LEU A 120 17.95 -5.48 11.43
C LEU A 120 18.16 -3.96 11.26
N VAL A 121 17.35 -3.30 10.44
CA VAL A 121 17.34 -1.84 10.29
C VAL A 121 17.07 -1.16 11.62
N LEU A 122 16.09 -1.65 12.39
CA LEU A 122 15.83 -1.11 13.72
C LEU A 122 17.02 -1.31 14.66
N LYS A 123 17.67 -2.48 14.60
CA LYS A 123 18.79 -2.83 15.49
C LYS A 123 20.10 -2.11 15.15
N TYR A 124 20.41 -1.90 13.88
CA TYR A 124 21.77 -1.51 13.47
C TYR A 124 21.85 -0.20 12.67
N LEU A 125 20.84 0.17 11.88
CA LEU A 125 20.97 1.30 10.95
C LEU A 125 20.98 2.63 11.72
N GLY A 126 22.07 3.40 11.60
CA GLY A 126 22.22 4.73 12.22
C GLY A 126 22.53 4.72 13.72
N GLU A 127 22.79 3.55 14.31
CA GLU A 127 23.15 3.42 15.73
C GLU A 127 24.66 3.68 15.93
N GLN A 128 25.03 4.37 17.02
CA GLN A 128 26.41 4.82 17.26
C GLN A 128 27.35 3.71 17.77
N ASP A 129 26.84 2.79 18.60
CA ASP A 129 27.62 1.76 19.28
C ASP A 129 27.35 0.36 18.70
N VAL A 130 27.53 0.21 17.39
CA VAL A 130 27.32 -1.06 16.68
C VAL A 130 28.64 -1.74 16.33
N ASP A 131 28.75 -3.02 16.66
CA ASP A 131 29.75 -3.90 16.05
C ASP A 131 29.42 -4.08 14.57
N TRP A 132 30.17 -3.38 13.72
CA TRP A 132 29.95 -3.36 12.27
C TRP A 132 30.05 -4.76 11.63
N TYR A 133 30.91 -5.63 12.18
CA TYR A 133 31.09 -6.97 11.67
C TYR A 133 29.88 -7.85 12.02
N GLU A 134 29.35 -7.71 13.25
CA GLU A 134 28.10 -8.38 13.63
C GLU A 134 26.94 -7.94 12.72
N ALA A 135 26.80 -6.64 12.48
CA ALA A 135 25.76 -6.08 11.63
C ALA A 135 25.86 -6.58 10.18
N GLU A 136 27.06 -6.52 9.58
CA GLU A 136 27.30 -7.01 8.22
C GLU A 136 26.95 -8.50 8.08
N VAL A 137 27.39 -9.34 9.02
CA VAL A 137 27.09 -10.78 9.01
C VAL A 137 25.58 -11.02 9.13
N ALA A 138 24.88 -10.26 9.98
CA ALA A 138 23.44 -10.38 10.16
C ALA A 138 22.67 -9.97 8.89
N TYR A 139 23.03 -8.84 8.27
CA TYR A 139 22.41 -8.37 7.03
C TYR A 139 22.63 -9.37 5.89
N ASN A 140 23.84 -9.89 5.71
CA ASN A 140 24.14 -10.89 4.69
C ASN A 140 23.32 -12.17 4.88
N LYS A 141 23.26 -12.71 6.12
CA LYS A 141 22.49 -13.93 6.43
C LYS A 141 20.99 -13.76 6.20
N ALA A 142 20.46 -12.56 6.38
CA ALA A 142 19.04 -12.25 6.18
C ALA A 142 18.69 -11.89 4.72
N GLY A 143 19.67 -11.85 3.82
CA GLY A 143 19.46 -11.42 2.42
C GLY A 143 19.22 -9.92 2.27
N CYS A 144 19.77 -9.13 3.19
CA CYS A 144 19.61 -7.68 3.31
C CYS A 144 20.93 -6.94 3.01
N ALA A 145 21.82 -7.49 2.20
CA ALA A 145 23.15 -6.93 1.97
C ALA A 145 23.16 -5.65 1.12
N HIS A 146 22.09 -5.40 0.36
CA HIS A 146 21.98 -4.29 -0.60
C HIS A 146 20.72 -3.47 -0.35
N LEU A 147 20.52 -3.08 0.91
CA LEU A 147 19.40 -2.23 1.29
C LEU A 147 19.51 -0.85 0.64
N ASP A 148 18.37 -0.33 0.19
CA ASP A 148 18.23 1.07 -0.16
C ASP A 148 18.21 1.92 1.11
N THR A 149 19.39 2.39 1.53
CA THR A 149 19.55 3.09 2.81
C THR A 149 18.64 4.31 2.93
N SER A 150 18.40 5.05 1.85
CA SER A 150 17.50 6.22 1.87
C SER A 150 16.06 5.83 2.18
N TYR A 151 15.54 4.76 1.56
CA TYR A 151 14.23 4.23 1.91
C TYR A 151 14.18 3.69 3.34
N TRP A 152 15.20 2.94 3.78
CA TRP A 152 15.19 2.29 5.09
C TRP A 152 15.37 3.25 6.26
N GLU A 153 16.11 4.34 6.08
CA GLU A 153 16.19 5.45 7.05
C GLU A 153 14.84 6.15 7.18
N ALA A 154 14.22 6.52 6.04
CA ALA A 154 12.87 7.10 6.03
C ALA A 154 11.86 6.15 6.68
N TRP A 155 11.94 4.85 6.36
CA TRP A 155 11.07 3.83 6.94
C TRP A 155 11.27 3.68 8.46
N LYS A 156 12.53 3.66 8.93
CA LYS A 156 12.85 3.54 10.38
C LYS A 156 12.28 4.72 11.16
N MET A 157 12.42 5.92 10.63
CA MET A 157 11.88 7.15 11.23
C MET A 157 10.35 7.15 11.22
N ALA A 158 9.75 6.84 10.08
CA ALA A 158 8.34 7.09 9.81
C ALA A 158 7.42 5.94 10.21
N CYS A 159 7.82 4.70 9.93
CA CYS A 159 6.91 3.56 9.86
C CYS A 159 7.03 2.59 11.05
N ASN A 160 7.81 2.95 12.08
CA ASN A 160 8.05 2.15 13.28
C ASN A 160 7.65 2.84 14.61
N GLY A 161 7.15 4.07 14.54
CA GLY A 161 6.81 4.90 15.71
C GLY A 161 5.37 4.72 16.22
N LYS A 162 4.73 5.84 16.60
CA LYS A 162 3.30 5.88 16.97
C LYS A 162 2.46 5.83 15.70
N ILE A 163 1.95 4.64 15.40
CA ILE A 163 1.31 4.34 14.12
C ILE A 163 -0.22 4.32 14.28
N THR A 164 -0.92 5.08 13.43
CA THR A 164 -2.34 4.87 13.14
C THR A 164 -2.47 3.87 12.00
N ARG A 165 -3.17 2.77 12.26
CA ARG A 165 -3.48 1.71 11.29
C ARG A 165 -4.95 1.79 10.89
N PRO A 166 -5.34 1.28 9.72
CA PRO A 166 -6.74 1.22 9.33
C PRO A 166 -7.52 0.36 10.34
N ALA A 167 -8.71 0.81 10.74
CA ALA A 167 -9.58 0.10 11.69
C ALA A 167 -10.05 -1.26 11.17
N THR A 168 -10.07 -1.42 9.84
CA THR A 168 -10.31 -2.66 9.11
C THR A 168 -9.28 -2.76 8.00
N THR A 169 -8.56 -3.88 7.93
CA THR A 169 -7.71 -4.16 6.76
C THR A 169 -8.64 -4.40 5.56
N PRO A 170 -8.62 -3.56 4.51
CA PRO A 170 -9.37 -3.84 3.30
C PRO A 170 -8.91 -5.20 2.77
N LYS A 171 -9.87 -6.06 2.40
CA LYS A 171 -9.51 -7.32 1.74
C LYS A 171 -8.78 -6.96 0.44
N PRO A 172 -7.61 -7.57 0.13
CA PRO A 172 -6.93 -7.33 -1.14
C PRO A 172 -7.90 -7.58 -2.29
N ALA A 173 -7.88 -6.71 -3.30
CA ALA A 173 -8.53 -6.98 -4.58
C ALA A 173 -7.98 -8.31 -5.12
N ALA A 174 -8.89 -9.20 -5.52
CA ALA A 174 -8.61 -10.58 -5.93
C ALA A 174 -8.27 -10.66 -7.42
#